data_AF-A0A166VJA0-F1
#
_entry.id   AF-A0A166VJA0-F1
#
_cell.length_a   1.000
_cell.length_b   1.000
_cell.length_c   1.000
_cell.angle_alpha   90.00
_cell.angle_beta   90.00
_cell.angle_gamma   90.00
#
_symmetry.space_group_name_H-M   'P 1'
#
loop_
_entity.id
_entity.type
_entity.pdbx_description
1 polymer ?
#
loop_
_entity_poly.entity_id
_entity_poly.type
_entity_poly.pdbx_seq_one_letter_code
_entity_poly.pdbx_strand_id
1 'polypeptide(L)' 'RFSMVAALSVDGYIATRVVPGSLDGDEFFDFIVHDVLPKMNPYPQDRSVLVLDNCAIHKSDALREVVE' A
#
# COMPACT_ATOMS: atom_id res chain seq x y z
N ARG A 1 14.92 10.13 -12.55
CA ARG A 1 13.56 9.57 -12.75
C ARG A 1 12.94 9.40 -11.38
N PHE A 2 11.65 9.67 -11.23
CA PHE A 2 10.92 9.44 -9.98
C PHE A 2 9.77 8.46 -10.25
N SER A 3 9.44 7.67 -9.24
CA SER A 3 8.25 6.84 -9.20
C SER A 3 7.28 7.39 -8.15
N MET A 4 5.99 7.12 -8.33
CA MET A 4 4.96 7.52 -7.40
C MET A 4 4.07 6.32 -7.10
N VAL A 5 3.73 6.14 -5.84
CA VAL A 5 2.76 5.15 -5.37
C VAL A 5 1.66 5.85 -4.61
N ALA A 6 0.43 5.40 -4.80
CA ALA A 6 -0.75 5.97 -4.18
C ALA A 6 -1.72 4.87 -3.75
N ALA A 7 -2.32 5.05 -2.57
CA ALA A 7 -3.49 4.30 -2.13
C ALA A 7 -4.73 5.17 -2.34
N LEU A 8 -5.76 4.58 -2.95
CA LEU A 8 -6.98 5.28 -3.37
C LEU A 8 -8.21 4.59 -2.74
N SER A 9 -9.18 5.40 -2.30
CA SER A 9 -10.56 4.97 -2.04
C SER A 9 -11.49 5.56 -3.10
N VAL A 10 -12.78 5.21 -3.00
CA VAL A 10 -13.85 5.85 -3.79
C VAL A 10 -13.98 7.35 -3.55
N ASP A 11 -13.48 7.86 -2.42
CA ASP A 11 -13.48 9.28 -2.05
C ASP A 11 -12.18 10.01 -2.46
N GLY A 12 -11.22 9.30 -3.07
CA GLY A 12 -9.97 9.88 -3.59
C GLY A 12 -8.71 9.31 -2.91
N TYR A 13 -7.67 10.14 -2.81
CA TYR A 13 -6.36 9.72 -2.31
C TYR A 13 -6.35 9.53 -0.78
N ILE A 14 -5.86 8.38 -0.33
CA ILE A 14 -5.66 8.04 1.09
C ILE A 14 -4.21 8.34 1.49
N ALA A 15 -3.26 7.97 0.64
CA ALA A 15 -1.84 8.11 0.86
C ALA A 15 -1.10 8.21 -0.48
N THR A 16 0.00 8.96 -0.51
CA THR A 16 0.84 9.12 -1.70
C THR A 16 2.29 9.25 -1.28
N ARG A 17 3.20 8.64 -2.05
CA ARG A 17 4.65 8.75 -1.83
C ARG A 17 5.37 8.87 -3.17
N VAL A 18 6.39 9.73 -3.22
CA VAL A 18 7.29 9.89 -4.37
C VAL A 18 8.66 9.37 -3.98
N VAL A 19 9.21 8.50 -4.82
CA VAL A 19 10.49 7.82 -4.58
C VAL A 19 11.45 8.10 -5.74
N PRO A 20 12.73 8.45 -5.47
CA PRO A 20 13.72 8.59 -6.52
C PRO A 20 14.05 7.22 -7.13
N GLY A 21 13.97 7.09 -8.45
CA GLY A 21 14.21 5.82 -9.13
C GLY A 21 12.95 4.95 -9.26
N SER A 22 13.13 3.64 -9.12
CA SER A 22 12.05 2.64 -9.15
C SER A 22 11.67 2.27 -7.72
N LEU A 23 10.38 2.01 -7.46
CA LEU A 23 9.92 1.48 -6.17
C LEU A 23 10.24 -0.02 -6.06
N ASP A 24 10.88 -0.44 -4.99
CA ASP A 24 11.11 -1.85 -4.68
C ASP A 24 10.12 -2.43 -3.64
N GLY A 25 10.32 -3.70 -3.27
CA GLY A 25 9.43 -4.39 -2.33
C GLY A 25 9.53 -3.89 -0.89
N ASP A 26 10.70 -3.46 -0.45
CA ASP A 26 10.90 -2.97 0.91
C ASP A 26 10.30 -1.56 1.05
N GLU A 27 10.53 -0.70 0.05
CA GLU A 27 9.91 0.62 -0.02
C GLU A 27 8.38 0.55 -0.14
N PHE A 28 7.86 -0.44 -0.88
CA PHE A 28 6.42 -0.69 -0.97
C PHE A 28 5.86 -1.18 0.37
N PHE A 29 6.52 -2.13 1.04
CA PHE A 29 6.10 -2.62 2.35
C PHE A 29 6.06 -1.50 3.38
N ASP A 30 7.10 -0.66 3.44
CA ASP A 30 7.15 0.52 4.30
C ASP A 30 5.99 1.50 4.02
N PHE A 31 5.67 1.73 2.75
CA PHE A 31 4.52 2.54 2.35
C PHE A 31 3.20 1.96 2.87
N ILE A 32 2.99 0.64 2.75
CA ILE A 32 1.78 0.00 3.26
C ILE A 32 1.67 0.15 4.79
N VAL A 33 2.72 -0.20 5.52
CA VAL A 33 2.70 -0.22 6.99
C VAL A 33 2.54 1.17 7.60
N HIS A 34 3.25 2.16 7.06
CA HIS A 34 3.31 3.49 7.67
C HIS A 34 2.30 4.48 7.10
N ASP A 35 1.95 4.38 5.82
CA ASP A 35 1.10 5.38 5.17
C ASP A 35 -0.33 4.90 4.89
N VAL A 36 -0.53 3.59 4.68
CA VAL A 36 -1.83 3.01 4.26
C VAL A 36 -2.58 2.37 5.43
N LEU A 37 -1.99 1.36 6.10
CA LEU A 37 -2.64 0.59 7.17
C LEU A 37 -3.21 1.46 8.30
N PRO A 38 -2.55 2.54 8.78
CA PRO A 38 -3.11 3.40 9.83
C PRO A 38 -4.39 4.13 9.42
N LYS A 39 -4.74 4.14 8.13
CA LYS A 39 -5.94 4.78 7.57
C LYS A 39 -6.98 3.75 7.11
N MET A 40 -6.70 2.47 7.27
CA MET A 40 -7.64 1.37 7.04
C MET A 40 -8.39 1.02 8.32
N ASN A 41 -9.53 0.35 8.17
CA ASN A 41 -10.30 -0.19 9.29
C ASN A 41 -10.44 -1.71 9.16
N PRO A 42 -10.74 -2.43 10.26
CA PRO A 42 -11.12 -3.84 10.18
C PRO A 42 -12.35 -4.07 9.28
N TYR A 43 -12.35 -5.18 8.54
CA TYR A 43 -13.52 -5.59 7.76
C TYR A 43 -14.71 -5.90 8.68
N PRO A 44 -15.96 -5.46 8.37
CA PRO A 44 -16.45 -4.88 7.10
C PRO A 44 -16.59 -3.35 7.08
N GLN A 45 -15.83 -2.61 7.88
CA GLN A 45 -15.93 -1.14 7.93
C GLN A 45 -15.41 -0.47 6.64
N ASP A 46 -15.61 0.83 6.50
CA ASP A 46 -15.08 1.59 5.36
C ASP A 46 -13.56 1.47 5.28
N ARG A 47 -13.01 1.39 4.04
CA ARG A 47 -11.56 1.25 3.79
C ARG A 47 -10.94 0.02 4.46
N SER A 48 -11.64 -1.11 4.43
CA SER A 48 -11.19 -2.36 5.07
C SER A 48 -10.60 -3.41 4.14
N VAL A 49 -10.65 -3.19 2.83
CA VAL A 49 -10.14 -4.14 1.84
C VAL A 49 -9.02 -3.47 1.05
N LEU A 50 -7.82 -4.05 1.11
CA LEU A 50 -6.69 -3.64 0.29
C LEU A 50 -6.71 -4.42 -1.03
N VAL A 51 -6.76 -3.70 -2.14
CA VAL A 51 -6.73 -4.29 -3.49
C VAL A 51 -5.44 -3.87 -4.17
N LEU A 52 -4.65 -4.84 -4.60
CA LEU A 52 -3.36 -4.64 -5.27
C LEU A 52 -3.35 -5.38 -6.62
N ASP A 53 -2.53 -4.92 -7.55
CA ASP A 53 -2.25 -5.70 -8.76
C ASP A 53 -1.30 -6.87 -8.45
N ASN A 54 -1.14 -7.78 -9.41
CA ASN A 54 -0.34 -8.99 -9.27
C ASN A 54 1.18 -8.74 -9.50
N CYS A 55 1.70 -7.60 -9.05
CA CYS A 55 3.12 -7.26 -9.18
C CYS A 55 4.01 -8.10 -8.25
N ALA A 56 5.24 -8.40 -8.65
CA ALA A 56 6.16 -9.24 -7.88
C ALA A 56 6.53 -8.62 -6.52
N ILE A 57 6.66 -7.29 -6.46
CA ILE A 57 7.03 -6.58 -5.23
C ILE A 57 5.89 -6.56 -4.18
N HIS A 58 4.67 -6.97 -4.53
CA HIS A 58 3.52 -7.05 -3.62
C HIS A 58 3.38 -8.43 -2.95
N LYS A 59 4.33 -9.34 -3.14
CA LYS A 59 4.18 -10.76 -2.76
C LYS A 59 5.11 -11.21 -1.63
N SER A 60 5.55 -10.29 -0.77
CA SER A 60 6.38 -10.67 0.38
C SER A 60 5.53 -11.30 1.49
N ASP A 61 6.09 -12.30 2.17
CA ASP A 61 5.41 -12.94 3.32
C ASP A 61 5.16 -11.95 4.45
N ALA A 62 6.10 -11.03 4.70
CA ALA A 62 5.95 -9.96 5.68
C ALA A 62 4.74 -9.06 5.39
N LEU A 63 4.46 -8.75 4.11
CA LEU A 63 3.27 -7.98 3.76
C LEU A 63 2.00 -8.77 4.08
N ARG A 64 1.99 -10.07 3.81
CA ARG A 64 0.83 -10.92 4.11
C ARG A 64 0.53 -10.97 5.60
N GLU A 65 1.55 -11.14 6.43
CA GLU A 65 1.41 -11.18 7.90
C GLU A 65 0.78 -9.92 8.51
N VAL A 66 0.90 -8.76 7.85
CA VAL A 66 0.35 -7.49 8.36
C VAL A 66 -1.00 -7.11 7.74
N VAL A 67 -1.42 -7.74 6.64
CA VAL A 67 -2.68 -7.40 5.93
C VAL A 67 -3.73 -8.52 5.98
N GLU A 68 -3.32 -9.78 6.10
CA GLU A 68 -4.19 -10.98 6.19
C GLU A 68 -4.43 -11.39 7.64
#